data_AF-A0AAW0K8W9-F1
#
_entry.id   AF-A0AAW0K8W9-F1
#
_cell.length_a   1.000
_cell.length_b   1.000
_cell.length_c   1.000
_cell.angle_alpha   90.00
_cell.angle_beta   90.00
_cell.angle_gamma   90.00
#
_symmetry.space_group_name_H-M   'P 1'
#
loop_
_entity.id
_entity.type
_entity.pdbx_description
1 polymer ?
#
loop_
_entity_poly.entity_id
_entity_poly.type
_entity_poly.pdbx_seq_one_letter_code
_entity_poly.pdbx_strand_id
1 'polypeptide(L)' 'MFMRVRVALPISKPIRRGKFIAGSDGVKTWVSFKYERLPIFCHYCGVLGHDLRHNATHYLVEKKGD' A
#
# COMPACT_ATOMS: atom_id res chain seq x y z
N MET A 1 -12.39 4.52 -17.97
CA MET A 1 -12.58 3.06 -17.86
C MET A 1 -11.62 2.54 -16.79
N PHE A 2 -12.06 1.72 -15.84
CA PHE A 2 -11.22 1.16 -14.77
C PHE A 2 -11.35 -0.37 -14.78
N MET A 3 -10.25 -1.08 -14.58
CA MET A 3 -10.26 -2.53 -14.39
C MET A 3 -10.28 -2.85 -12.89
N ARG A 4 -11.20 -3.71 -12.46
CA ARG A 4 -11.33 -4.17 -11.07
C ARG A 4 -11.03 -5.65 -11.02
N VAL A 5 -10.13 -6.04 -10.12
CA VAL A 5 -9.74 -7.44 -9.92
C VAL A 5 -9.69 -7.73 -8.43
N ARG A 6 -10.03 -8.97 -8.05
CA ARG A 6 -9.83 -9.47 -6.68
C ARG A 6 -8.55 -10.28 -6.66
N VAL A 7 -7.66 -9.95 -5.74
CA VAL A 7 -6.34 -10.59 -5.62
C VAL A 7 -6.05 -10.89 -4.15
N ALA A 8 -5.36 -12.00 -3.89
CA ALA A 8 -4.77 -12.25 -2.58
C ALA A 8 -3.50 -11.40 -2.45
N LEU A 9 -3.41 -10.59 -1.39
CA LEU A 9 -2.26 -9.74 -1.11
C LEU A 9 -1.71 -10.06 0.29
N PRO A 10 -0.38 -10.14 0.46
CA PRO A 10 0.22 -10.30 1.77
C PRO A 10 0.02 -9.03 2.60
N ILE A 11 -0.70 -9.15 3.72
CA ILE A 11 -1.00 -8.01 4.61
C ILE A 11 0.22 -7.42 5.30
N SER A 12 1.30 -8.21 5.44
CA SER A 12 2.55 -7.82 6.09
C SER A 12 3.46 -6.96 5.21
N LYS A 13 3.10 -6.74 3.94
CA LYS A 13 3.90 -5.94 3.00
C LYS A 13 3.21 -4.64 2.67
N PRO A 14 3.97 -3.56 2.42
CA PRO A 14 3.40 -2.30 1.99
C PRO A 14 2.60 -2.44 0.69
N ILE A 15 1.49 -1.75 0.63
CA ILE A 15 0.63 -1.72 -0.54
C ILE A 15 1.31 -0.92 -1.66
N ARG A 16 1.30 -1.47 -2.89
CA ARG A 16 1.89 -0.81 -4.05
C ARG A 16 0.95 0.26 -4.58
N ARG A 17 1.45 1.48 -4.81
CA ARG A 17 0.66 2.57 -5.41
C ARG A 17 0.46 2.43 -6.91
N GLY A 18 1.35 1.70 -7.57
CA GLY A 18 1.29 1.42 -8.99
C GLY A 18 2.42 0.50 -9.43
N LYS A 19 2.40 0.12 -10.70
CA LYS A 19 3.43 -0.70 -11.34
C LYS A 19 3.49 -0.42 -12.83
N PHE A 20 4.68 -0.57 -13.41
CA PHE A 20 4.79 -0.71 -14.87
C PHE A 20 4.25 -2.07 -15.30
N ILE A 21 3.36 -2.05 -16.28
CA ILE A 21 2.83 -3.24 -16.96
C ILE A 21 3.26 -3.14 -18.41
N ALA A 22 3.76 -4.24 -18.98
CA ALA A 22 4.08 -4.31 -20.40
C ALA A 22 2.82 -4.65 -21.18
N GLY A 23 2.50 -3.83 -22.18
CA GLY A 23 1.51 -4.14 -23.19
C GLY A 23 2.00 -5.26 -24.13
N SER A 24 1.10 -5.77 -24.97
CA SER A 24 1.43 -6.75 -26.01
C SER A 24 2.40 -6.20 -27.06
N ASP A 25 2.46 -4.89 -27.20
CA ASP A 25 3.40 -4.12 -28.02
C ASP A 25 4.78 -3.93 -27.35
N GLY A 26 4.96 -4.42 -26.12
CA GLY A 26 6.19 -4.26 -25.33
C GLY A 26 6.34 -2.90 -24.66
N VAL A 27 5.40 -1.97 -24.86
CA VAL A 27 5.44 -0.65 -24.23
C VAL A 27 5.08 -0.78 -22.76
N LYS A 28 5.92 -0.20 -21.88
CA LYS A 28 5.67 -0.19 -20.45
C LYS A 28 4.80 1.02 -20.09
N THR A 29 3.61 0.76 -19.56
CA THR A 29 2.72 1.81 -19.07
C THR A 29 2.68 1.78 -17.54
N TRP A 30 2.80 2.94 -16.91
CA TRP A 30 2.59 3.06 -15.47
C TRP A 30 1.10 2.99 -15.16
N VAL A 31 0.71 2.05 -14.31
CA VAL A 31 -0.67 1.89 -13.87
C VAL A 31 -0.76 2.20 -12.38
N SER A 32 -1.64 3.11 -12.01
CA SER A 32 -1.95 3.43 -10.61
C SER A 32 -3.00 2.47 -10.06
N PHE A 33 -2.74 1.92 -8.87
CA PHE A 33 -3.68 1.03 -8.19
C PHE A 33 -4.57 1.83 -7.25
N LYS A 34 -5.87 1.58 -7.35
CA LYS A 34 -6.87 2.04 -6.38
C LYS A 34 -7.38 0.82 -5.64
N TYR A 35 -7.35 0.91 -4.32
CA TYR A 35 -7.82 -0.15 -3.46
C TYR A 35 -9.16 0.22 -2.86
N GLU A 36 -10.05 -0.76 -2.78
CA GLU A 36 -11.39 -0.58 -2.24
C GLU A 36 -11.60 -1.56 -1.09
N ARG A 37 -12.35 -1.13 -0.06
CA ARG A 37 -12.64 -1.95 1.13
C ARG A 37 -11.37 -2.44 1.84
N LEU A 38 -10.35 -1.59 1.89
CA LEU A 38 -9.15 -1.86 2.68
C LEU A 38 -9.51 -1.86 4.18
N PRO A 39 -9.03 -2.84 4.97
CA PRO A 39 -9.09 -2.76 6.41
C PRO A 39 -8.16 -1.63 6.92
N ILE A 40 -7.98 -1.54 8.24
CA ILE A 40 -7.12 -0.54 8.89
C ILE A 40 -5.75 -0.49 8.17
N PHE A 41 -5.39 0.70 7.69
CA PHE A 41 -4.19 0.95 6.91
C PHE A 41 -3.34 2.03 7.59
N CYS A 42 -2.05 1.76 7.74
CA CYS A 42 -1.10 2.68 8.33
C CYS A 42 -0.47 3.55 7.22
N HIS A 43 -0.79 4.85 7.23
CA HIS A 43 -0.30 5.80 6.21
C HIS A 43 1.21 6.06 6.27
N TYR A 44 1.85 5.79 7.42
CA TYR A 44 3.29 5.94 7.60
C TYR A 44 4.09 4.77 7.01
N CYS A 45 3.65 3.54 7.27
CA CYS A 45 4.36 2.32 6.89
C CYS A 45 3.82 1.66 5.62
N GLY A 46 2.60 1.99 5.21
CA GLY A 46 1.94 1.43 4.03
C GLY A 46 1.38 0.01 4.21
N VAL A 47 1.34 -0.50 5.44
CA VAL A 47 0.95 -1.90 5.77
C VAL A 47 -0.48 -1.95 6.30
N LEU A 48 -1.14 -3.10 6.16
CA LEU A 48 -2.48 -3.34 6.70
C LEU A 48 -2.45 -3.96 8.09
N GLY A 49 -3.52 -3.72 8.86
CA GLY A 49 -3.77 -4.34 10.16
C GLY A 49 -3.46 -3.46 11.37
N HIS A 50 -2.96 -2.24 11.17
CA HIS A 50 -2.77 -1.27 12.25
C HIS A 50 -2.86 0.17 11.70
N ASP A 51 -3.16 1.12 12.58
CA ASP A 51 -3.19 2.54 12.27
C ASP A 51 -1.83 3.20 12.59
N LEU A 52 -1.75 4.53 12.48
CA LEU A 52 -0.54 5.27 12.80
C LEU A 52 -0.10 5.13 14.26
N ARG A 53 -1.06 5.12 15.21
CA ARG A 53 -0.80 5.11 16.66
C ARG A 53 -0.26 3.78 17.14
N HIS A 54 -0.67 2.69 16.46
CA HIS A 54 -0.22 1.33 16.75
C HIS A 54 0.98 0.92 15.90
N ASN A 55 1.62 1.87 15.20
CA ASN A 55 2.86 1.61 14.50
C ASN A 55 4.04 1.71 15.49
N ALA A 56 4.72 0.58 15.74
CA ALA A 56 5.85 0.54 16.66
C ALA A 56 6.98 1.51 16.28
N THR A 57 7.27 1.67 14.98
CA THR A 57 8.28 2.63 14.52
C THR A 57 7.86 4.08 14.79
N HIS A 58 6.60 4.43 14.52
CA HIS A 58 6.07 5.77 14.80
C HIS A 58 6.09 6.07 16.30
N TYR A 59 5.64 5.12 17.13
CA TYR A 59 5.67 5.25 18.58
C TYR A 59 7.07 5.49 19.13
N LEU A 60 8.07 4.76 18.60
CA LEU A 60 9.47 4.93 19.00
C LEU A 60 10.04 6.29 18.57
N VAL A 61 9.62 6.81 17.42
CA VAL A 61 10.02 8.14 16.94
C VAL A 61 9.39 9.24 17.81
N GLU A 62 8.10 9.15 18.12
CA GLU A 62 7.41 10.12 19.00
C GLU A 62 8.03 10.17 20.39
N LYS A 63 8.38 9.02 20.98
CA LYS A 63 8.93 8.96 22.34
C LYS A 63 10.41 9.36 22.46
N LYS A 64 11.11 9.53 21.33
CA LYS A 64 12.52 9.97 21.30
C LYS A 64 12.65 11.49 21.11
N GLY A 65 11.51 12.19 21.01
CA GLY A 65 11.42 13.64 20.84
C GLY A 65 11.26 14.45 22.14
N ASP A 66 11.32 13.80 23.31
CA ASP A 66 11.39 14.43 24.65
C ASP A 66 12.77 14.21 25.28
#